data_AF-A0A521CW34-F1
#
_entry.id   AF-A0A521CW34-F1
#
_cell.length_a   1.000
_cell.length_b   1.000
_cell.length_c   1.000
_cell.angle_alpha   90.00
_cell.angle_beta   90.00
_cell.angle_gamma   90.00
#
_symmetry.space_group_name_H-M   'P 1'
#
loop_
_entity.id
_entity.type
_entity.pdbx_description
1 polymer ?
#
loop_
_entity_poly.entity_id
_entity_poly.type
_entity_poly.pdbx_seq_one_letter_code
_entity_poly.pdbx_strand_id
1 'polypeptide(L)'
;MQKKLSFEKGTLVIGYCDNSQDISVYESGEYTEPIRLTFIPNLIMTEDICIEYTNEIMPKIIAETKIIISENDDFYKNFEFDFNSEFLGFQLERNALNNRLIVGESWMRLKYHLK
;
A
#
# COMPACT_ATOMS: atom_id res chain seq x y z
N MET A 1 -10.26 6.78 -3.34
CA MET A 1 -10.95 5.47 -3.45
C MET A 1 -10.16 4.36 -2.76
N GLN A 2 -10.75 3.17 -2.55
CA GLN A 2 -10.00 2.02 -1.99
C GLN A 2 -10.48 0.65 -2.53
N LYS A 3 -9.54 -0.28 -2.72
CA LYS A 3 -9.80 -1.71 -2.97
C LYS A 3 -9.25 -2.53 -1.81
N LYS A 4 -9.98 -3.56 -1.36
CA LYS A 4 -9.54 -4.48 -0.30
C LYS A 4 -9.34 -5.88 -0.86
N LEU A 5 -8.26 -6.54 -0.46
CA LEU A 5 -7.94 -7.91 -0.82
C LEU A 5 -7.68 -8.71 0.46
N SER A 6 -8.41 -9.80 0.63
CA SER A 6 -8.20 -10.73 1.74
C SER A 6 -7.07 -11.70 1.40
N PHE A 7 -6.16 -11.84 2.35
CA PHE A 7 -5.08 -12.82 2.34
C PHE A 7 -5.20 -13.71 3.57
N GLU A 8 -4.49 -14.83 3.59
CA GLU A 8 -4.50 -15.76 4.72
C GLU A 8 -4.09 -15.06 6.02
N LYS A 9 -3.02 -14.26 5.97
CA LYS A 9 -2.40 -13.65 7.15
C LYS A 9 -2.79 -12.18 7.38
N GLY A 10 -3.76 -11.65 6.64
CA GLY A 10 -4.17 -10.25 6.78
C GLY A 10 -4.99 -9.72 5.62
N THR A 11 -5.21 -8.41 5.62
CA THR A 11 -5.91 -7.69 4.55
C THR A 11 -4.99 -6.67 3.91
N LEU A 12 -4.94 -6.63 2.58
CA LEU A 12 -4.32 -5.54 1.84
C LEU A 12 -5.38 -4.51 1.47
N VAL A 13 -5.09 -3.24 1.70
CA VAL A 13 -5.86 -2.09 1.25
C VAL A 13 -5.03 -1.33 0.22
N ILE A 14 -5.57 -1.20 -0.99
CA ILE A 14 -5.00 -0.36 -2.06
C ILE A 14 -5.81 0.93 -2.09
N GLY A 15 -5.26 2.00 -1.52
CA GLY A 15 -5.79 3.35 -1.63
C GLY A 15 -5.32 3.96 -2.94
N TYR A 16 -6.23 4.53 -3.73
CA TYR A 16 -5.91 5.12 -5.03
C TYR A 16 -6.78 6.35 -5.32
N CYS A 17 -6.23 7.27 -6.11
CA CYS A 17 -6.96 8.40 -6.68
C CYS A 17 -7.55 8.03 -8.04
N ASP A 18 -8.70 8.57 -8.42
CA ASP A 18 -9.27 8.40 -9.76
C ASP A 18 -9.56 9.73 -10.44
N ASN A 19 -9.33 10.85 -9.74
CA ASN A 19 -9.55 12.19 -10.25
C ASN A 19 -8.57 13.18 -9.58
N SER A 20 -8.38 14.33 -10.23
CA SER A 20 -7.46 15.38 -9.75
C SER A 20 -8.01 16.22 -8.59
N GLN A 21 -9.32 16.18 -8.34
CA GLN A 21 -9.94 16.90 -7.22
C GLN A 21 -9.65 16.20 -5.90
N ASP A 22 -9.54 14.86 -5.90
CA ASP A 22 -9.07 14.05 -4.77
C ASP A 22 -7.64 14.43 -4.35
N ILE A 23 -6.82 14.95 -5.27
CA ILE A 23 -5.45 15.41 -5.00
C ILE A 23 -5.41 16.83 -4.42
N SER A 24 -6.39 17.67 -4.73
CA SER A 24 -6.43 19.09 -4.34
C SER A 24 -6.56 19.35 -2.82
N VAL A 25 -6.60 18.30 -2.00
CA VAL A 25 -6.60 18.41 -0.54
C VAL A 25 -5.21 18.79 0.02
N TYR A 26 -4.13 18.75 -0.77
CA TYR A 26 -2.78 19.13 -0.29
C TYR A 26 -2.05 20.08 -1.26
N GLU A 27 -2.07 21.37 -0.92
CA GLU A 27 -1.44 22.51 -1.61
C GLU A 27 0.11 22.53 -1.55
N SER A 28 0.81 21.40 -1.68
CA SER A 28 2.29 21.35 -1.51
C SER A 28 3.10 21.15 -2.80
N GLY A 29 2.48 21.01 -3.97
CA GLY A 29 3.22 20.88 -5.23
C GLY A 29 3.92 19.53 -5.45
N GLU A 30 3.68 18.55 -4.58
CA GLU A 30 4.01 17.14 -4.77
C GLU A 30 2.71 16.35 -4.76
N TYR A 31 2.44 15.52 -5.77
CA TYR A 31 1.28 14.63 -5.80
C TYR A 31 1.46 13.53 -4.74
N THR A 32 1.27 13.79 -3.46
CA THR A 32 2.10 13.09 -2.46
C THR A 32 2.01 11.55 -2.49
N GLU A 33 0.86 10.93 -2.80
CA GLU A 33 0.75 9.47 -3.00
C GLU A 33 -0.45 9.08 -3.91
N PRO A 34 -0.29 8.93 -5.25
CA PRO A 34 -1.37 8.50 -6.15
C PRO A 34 -1.90 7.10 -5.83
N ILE A 35 -1.03 6.22 -5.33
CA ILE A 35 -1.38 4.87 -4.87
C ILE A 35 -0.62 4.58 -3.56
N ARG A 36 -1.37 4.17 -2.54
CA ARG A 36 -0.85 3.68 -1.25
C ARG A 36 -1.30 2.26 -0.99
N LEU A 37 -0.36 1.43 -0.58
CA LEU A 37 -0.61 0.02 -0.26
C LEU A 37 -0.43 -0.17 1.25
N THR A 38 -1.46 -0.64 1.93
CA THR A 38 -1.43 -0.90 3.38
C THR A 38 -1.78 -2.35 3.64
N PHE A 39 -0.94 -3.05 4.39
CA PHE A 39 -1.20 -4.40 4.87
C PHE A 39 -1.52 -4.38 6.36
N ILE A 40 -2.62 -5.04 6.72
CA ILE A 40 -3.11 -5.14 8.10
C ILE A 40 -3.09 -6.62 8.49
N PRO A 41 -2.12 -7.07 9.30
CA PRO A 41 -2.06 -8.45 9.77
C PRO A 41 -3.30 -8.85 10.57
N ASN A 42 -3.74 -10.10 10.45
CA ASN A 42 -4.81 -10.67 11.29
C ASN A 42 -4.27 -11.63 12.38
N LEU A 43 -2.94 -11.73 12.47
CA LEU A 43 -2.21 -12.58 13.40
C LEU A 43 -0.96 -11.84 13.91
N ILE A 44 -0.36 -12.35 14.98
CA ILE A 44 0.82 -11.74 15.60
C ILE A 44 2.02 -11.83 14.65
N MET A 45 2.48 -10.67 14.17
CA MET A 45 3.68 -10.55 13.34
C MET A 45 4.67 -9.55 13.93
N THR A 46 5.96 -9.87 13.83
CA THR A 46 7.04 -8.88 13.92
C THR A 46 7.22 -8.20 12.56
N GLU A 47 8.02 -7.14 12.50
CA GLU A 47 8.37 -6.46 11.25
C GLU A 47 8.97 -7.45 10.24
N ASP A 48 9.95 -8.27 10.65
CA ASP A 48 10.60 -9.25 9.77
C ASP A 48 9.61 -10.24 9.14
N ILE A 49 8.68 -10.77 9.95
CA ILE A 49 7.65 -11.72 9.47
C ILE A 49 6.70 -11.01 8.49
N CYS A 50 6.36 -9.75 8.77
CA CYS A 50 5.50 -8.95 7.89
C CYS A 50 6.19 -8.66 6.55
N ILE A 51 7.48 -8.32 6.57
CA ILE A 51 8.28 -8.08 5.36
C ILE A 51 8.37 -9.36 4.52
N GLU A 52 8.73 -10.49 5.14
CA GLU A 52 8.83 -11.78 4.45
C GLU A 52 7.51 -12.14 3.76
N TYR A 53 6.38 -11.99 4.48
CA TYR A 53 5.08 -12.29 3.93
C TYR A 53 4.65 -11.33 2.82
N THR A 54 4.83 -10.02 3.02
CA THR A 54 4.44 -9.02 2.00
C THR A 54 5.27 -9.17 0.72
N ASN A 55 6.54 -9.57 0.84
CA ASN A 55 7.38 -9.93 -0.30
C ASN A 55 6.89 -11.19 -1.03
N GLU A 56 6.47 -12.23 -0.29
CA GLU A 56 5.88 -13.45 -0.87
C GLU A 56 4.65 -13.13 -1.75
N ILE A 57 3.77 -12.24 -1.26
CA ILE A 57 2.53 -11.88 -1.98
C ILE A 57 2.71 -10.72 -2.97
N MET A 58 3.90 -10.10 -3.05
CA MET A 58 4.17 -8.92 -3.87
C MET A 58 3.76 -9.07 -5.35
N PRO A 59 3.98 -10.21 -6.03
CA PRO A 59 3.54 -10.38 -7.42
C PRO A 59 2.02 -10.17 -7.60
N LYS A 60 1.22 -10.61 -6.62
CA LYS A 60 -0.24 -10.42 -6.64
C LYS A 60 -0.61 -8.96 -6.34
N ILE A 61 0.10 -8.32 -5.40
CA ILE A 61 -0.08 -6.89 -5.11
C ILE A 61 0.15 -6.04 -6.37
N ILE A 62 1.24 -6.31 -7.09
CA ILE A 62 1.60 -5.61 -8.34
C ILE A 62 0.52 -5.82 -9.41
N ALA A 63 0.06 -7.06 -9.61
CA ALA A 63 -0.98 -7.36 -10.60
C ALA A 63 -2.28 -6.60 -10.32
N GLU A 64 -2.73 -6.59 -9.07
CA GLU A 64 -3.96 -5.91 -8.64
C GLU A 64 -3.85 -4.39 -8.77
N THR A 65 -2.67 -3.85 -8.47
CA THR A 65 -2.39 -2.42 -8.62
C THR A 65 -2.41 -2.00 -10.09
N LYS A 66 -1.88 -2.83 -11.00
CA LYS A 66 -1.95 -2.58 -12.45
C LYS A 66 -3.38 -2.59 -12.99
N ILE A 67 -4.25 -3.44 -12.45
CA ILE A 67 -5.67 -3.44 -12.81
C ILE A 67 -6.30 -2.10 -12.44
N ILE A 68 -6.07 -1.60 -11.22
CA ILE A 68 -6.58 -0.29 -10.78
C ILE A 68 -6.09 0.84 -11.70
N ILE A 69 -4.81 0.85 -12.05
CA ILE A 69 -4.23 1.84 -12.96
C ILE A 69 -4.95 1.79 -14.33
N SER A 70 -5.17 0.59 -14.87
CA SER A 70 -5.84 0.41 -16.16
C SER A 70 -7.32 0.78 -16.12
N GLU A 71 -8.01 0.55 -15.01
CA GLU A 71 -9.42 0.91 -14.83
C GLU A 71 -9.62 2.43 -14.72
N ASN A 72 -8.57 3.16 -14.33
CA ASN A 72 -8.58 4.62 -14.12
C ASN A 72 -7.58 5.32 -15.05
N ASP A 73 -7.42 4.82 -16.28
CA ASP A 73 -6.39 5.27 -17.24
C ASP A 73 -6.44 6.78 -17.51
N ASP A 74 -7.63 7.39 -17.57
CA ASP A 74 -7.78 8.83 -17.80
C ASP A 74 -6.99 9.68 -16.80
N PHE A 75 -6.91 9.21 -15.55
CA PHE A 75 -6.13 9.82 -14.49
C PHE A 75 -4.66 9.37 -14.53
N TYR A 76 -4.40 8.07 -14.68
CA TYR A 76 -3.05 7.51 -14.55
C TYR A 76 -2.19 7.52 -15.82
N LYS A 77 -2.72 7.87 -16.99
CA LYS A 77 -2.00 7.81 -18.27
C LYS A 77 -0.67 8.58 -18.29
N ASN A 78 -0.59 9.67 -17.53
CA ASN A 78 0.61 10.53 -17.43
C ASN A 78 1.54 10.12 -16.28
N PHE A 79 1.22 9.08 -15.53
CA PHE A 79 2.05 8.53 -14.48
C PHE A 79 2.86 7.35 -15.02
N GLU A 80 4.09 7.23 -14.56
CA GLU A 80 4.87 6.01 -14.68
C GLU A 80 5.23 5.54 -13.27
N PHE A 81 4.92 4.27 -12.99
CA PHE A 81 5.02 3.70 -11.66
C PHE A 81 6.18 2.72 -11.55
N ASP A 82 6.99 2.87 -10.50
CA ASP A 82 8.05 1.94 -10.15
C ASP A 82 7.57 0.93 -9.09
N PHE A 83 7.39 -0.31 -9.55
CA PHE A 83 6.95 -1.44 -8.72
C PHE A 83 8.08 -2.13 -7.96
N ASN A 84 9.32 -1.64 -8.04
CA ASN A 84 10.43 -2.11 -7.23
C ASN A 84 10.42 -1.42 -5.86
N SER A 85 9.35 -1.64 -5.11
CA SER A 85 9.11 -1.05 -3.79
C SER A 85 8.88 -2.15 -2.75
N GLU A 86 9.15 -1.83 -1.48
CA GLU A 86 8.99 -2.74 -0.34
C GLU A 86 8.14 -2.08 0.76
N PHE A 87 7.53 -2.92 1.61
CA PHE A 87 6.82 -2.48 2.80
C PHE A 87 7.81 -2.13 3.90
N LEU A 88 8.10 -0.83 4.04
CA LEU A 88 9.08 -0.30 5.02
C LEU A 88 8.45 0.59 6.09
N GLY A 89 7.18 0.98 5.92
CA GLY A 89 6.45 1.71 6.93
C GLY A 89 5.76 0.76 7.90
N PHE A 90 5.89 0.99 9.21
CA PHE A 90 5.26 0.15 10.24
C PHE A 90 4.61 1.00 11.32
N GLN A 91 3.39 0.62 11.70
CA GLN A 91 2.75 1.03 12.94
C GLN A 91 2.77 -0.16 13.87
N LEU A 92 3.48 -0.01 14.99
CA LEU A 92 3.63 -1.05 15.99
C LEU A 92 2.66 -0.85 17.14
N GLU A 93 2.14 -1.96 17.65
CA GLU A 93 1.35 -1.99 18.87
C GLU A 93 1.91 -3.00 19.87
N ARG A 94 1.56 -2.82 21.15
CA ARG A 94 1.95 -3.77 22.19
C ARG A 94 0.93 -4.88 22.28
N ASN A 95 1.39 -6.12 22.10
CA ASN A 95 0.58 -7.29 22.33
C ASN A 95 0.19 -7.39 23.82
N ALA A 96 -1.12 -7.44 24.10
CA ALA A 96 -1.63 -7.46 25.48
C ALA A 96 -1.24 -8.71 26.29
N LEU A 97 -0.90 -9.83 25.63
CA LEU A 97 -0.62 -11.12 26.29
C LEU A 97 0.84 -11.25 26.74
N ASN A 98 1.78 -10.75 25.93
CA ASN A 98 3.22 -10.95 26.16
C ASN A 98 4.07 -9.66 26.09
N ASN A 99 3.42 -8.51 25.93
CA ASN A 99 4.03 -7.18 25.87
C ASN A 99 5.08 -6.99 24.76
N ARG A 100 5.09 -7.86 23.74
CA ARG A 100 5.94 -7.73 22.56
C ARG A 100 5.38 -6.66 21.62
N LEU A 101 6.27 -5.96 20.91
CA LEU A 101 5.87 -5.10 19.79
C LEU A 101 5.50 -5.98 18.60
N ILE A 102 4.34 -5.71 18.02
CA ILE A 102 3.80 -6.41 16.87
C ILE A 102 3.34 -5.40 15.83
N VAL A 103 3.29 -5.80 14.57
CA VAL A 103 2.80 -4.96 13.47
C VAL A 103 1.28 -4.89 13.53
N GLY A 104 0.74 -3.68 13.75
CA GLY A 104 -0.67 -3.40 13.57
C GLY A 104 -0.99 -3.05 12.12
N GLU A 105 -0.11 -2.27 11.47
CA GLU A 105 -0.18 -1.96 10.04
C GLU A 105 1.21 -1.83 9.44
N SER A 106 1.34 -2.19 8.17
CA SER A 106 2.51 -1.88 7.36
C SER A 106 2.10 -1.19 6.06
N TRP A 107 2.91 -0.26 5.55
CA TRP A 107 2.59 0.44 4.30
C TRP A 107 3.78 0.56 3.35
N MET A 108 3.41 0.65 2.08
CA MET A 108 4.29 0.89 0.94
C MET A 108 3.69 1.99 0.07
N ARG A 109 4.54 2.94 -0.34
CA ARG A 109 4.21 3.97 -1.31
C ARG A 109 4.76 3.56 -2.66
N LEU A 110 3.91 3.57 -3.68
CA LEU A 110 4.38 3.29 -5.03
C LEU A 110 5.10 4.53 -5.57
N LYS A 111 6.39 4.40 -5.83
CA LYS A 111 7.17 5.47 -6.47
C LYS A 111 6.59 5.74 -7.86
N TYR A 112 6.56 7.00 -8.26
CA TYR A 112 6.05 7.39 -9.57
C TYR A 112 6.76 8.65 -10.07
N HIS A 113 6.68 8.87 -11.38
CA HIS A 113 7.04 10.13 -12.02
C HIS A 113 6.01 10.52 -13.09
N LEU A 114 5.97 11.81 -13.40
CA LEU A 114 5.15 12.33 -14.48
C LEU A 114 5.92 12.19 -15.80
N LYS A 115 5.20 11.76 -16.84
CA LYS A 115 5.70 11.70 -18.23
C LYS A 115 5.80 13.08 -18.86
#